data_AF-A0AB34CHH4-F1
#
_entry.id   AF-A0AB34CHH4-F1
#
_cell.length_a   1.000
_cell.length_b   1.000
_cell.length_c   1.000
_cell.angle_alpha   90.00
_cell.angle_beta   90.00
_cell.angle_gamma   90.00
#
_symmetry.space_group_name_H-M   'P 1'
#
loop_
_entity.id
_entity.type
_entity.pdbx_description
1 polymer ?
#
loop_
_entity_poly.entity_id
_entity_poly.type
_entity_poly.pdbx_seq_one_letter_code
_entity_poly.pdbx_strand_id
1 'polypeptide(L)'
;MKDTYYNDQRINSLIQDELDAFFEDYPGVVYAYAIMNKKDPSQMQIINNNPAWFDVYLERKYQFIDPVIIRGLRCVEDYFWENEVILSEGYNLTRIFNESFQYNIYRGQTFPLHDYLNNLVVLSVIGTKDFDFDIDKHRSKFMSFLIHLHQKTLNLYSQHQQKKNAFLSPRERQILKWVSDGKTYAEIAIILSIAERTVKFHMGNVMKKLGVNNARHAIKLGAELRLLEN
;
A
#
# COMPACT_ATOMS: atom_id res chain seq x y z
N MET A 1 13.99 -8.37 -8.44
CA MET A 1 12.91 -8.04 -7.49
C MET A 1 11.88 -7.22 -8.24
N LYS A 2 10.59 -7.55 -8.15
CA LYS A 2 9.54 -6.65 -8.64
C LYS A 2 9.59 -5.40 -7.77
N ASP A 3 9.76 -4.23 -8.37
CA ASP A 3 9.64 -2.96 -7.67
C ASP A 3 8.19 -2.85 -7.17
N THR A 4 7.97 -2.97 -5.86
CA THR A 4 6.65 -2.80 -5.25
C THR A 4 6.46 -1.31 -4.96
N TYR A 5 5.24 -0.80 -5.10
CA TYR A 5 4.97 0.63 -5.01
C TYR A 5 5.47 1.25 -3.68
N TYR A 6 5.38 0.49 -2.58
CA TYR A 6 5.67 0.93 -1.22
C TYR A 6 7.04 0.43 -0.68
N ASN A 7 8.06 0.31 -1.52
CA ASN A 7 9.37 -0.24 -1.14
C ASN A 7 10.49 0.77 -0.88
N ASP A 8 10.19 2.08 -0.85
CA ASP A 8 11.24 3.08 -0.67
C ASP A 8 11.74 3.06 0.77
N GLN A 9 13.00 2.67 0.96
CA GLN A 9 13.59 2.50 2.30
C GLN A 9 13.54 3.80 3.12
N ARG A 10 13.82 4.95 2.49
CA ARG A 10 13.84 6.24 3.20
C ARG A 10 12.43 6.62 3.67
N ILE A 11 11.42 6.41 2.83
CA ILE A 11 10.02 6.67 3.23
C ILE A 11 9.58 5.69 4.31
N ASN A 12 9.92 4.40 4.17
CA ASN A 12 9.55 3.39 5.16
C ASN A 12 10.22 3.64 6.52
N SER A 13 11.47 4.14 6.55
CA SER A 13 12.11 4.59 7.80
C SER A 13 11.36 5.76 8.45
N LEU A 14 10.91 6.76 7.67
CA LEU A 14 10.12 7.86 8.23
C LEU A 14 8.77 7.39 8.80
N ILE A 15 8.17 6.37 8.21
CA ILE A 15 6.92 5.77 8.72
C ILE A 15 7.20 4.93 9.97
N GLN A 16 8.32 4.22 10.00
CA GLN A 16 8.81 3.46 11.15
C GLN A 16 9.02 4.39 12.36
N ASP A 17 9.69 5.54 12.17
CA ASP A 17 9.93 6.52 13.23
C ASP A 17 8.61 7.05 13.84
N GLU A 18 7.58 7.29 13.02
CA GLU A 18 6.25 7.74 13.49
C GLU A 18 5.50 6.64 14.25
N LEU A 19 5.63 5.39 13.81
CA LEU A 19 5.07 4.24 14.50
C LEU A 19 5.76 4.05 15.85
N ASP A 20 7.09 4.05 15.88
CA ASP A 20 7.86 3.90 17.12
C ASP A 20 7.51 5.01 18.12
N ALA A 21 7.51 6.28 17.68
CA ALA A 21 7.15 7.41 18.53
C ALA A 21 5.71 7.31 19.08
N PHE A 22 4.76 6.82 18.28
CA PHE A 22 3.38 6.63 18.74
C PHE A 22 3.26 5.47 19.73
N PHE A 23 4.01 4.38 19.54
CA PHE A 23 3.97 3.19 20.39
C PHE A 23 4.90 3.27 21.62
N GLU A 24 5.70 4.34 21.77
CA GLU A 24 6.45 4.62 23.02
C GLU A 24 5.54 4.70 24.25
N ASP A 25 4.32 5.25 24.11
CA ASP A 25 3.31 5.33 25.17
C ASP A 25 2.70 3.95 25.53
N TYR A 26 3.05 2.90 24.78
CA TYR A 26 2.44 1.58 24.84
C TYR A 26 3.51 0.47 24.95
N PRO A 27 4.32 0.45 26.04
CA PRO A 27 5.45 -0.45 26.17
C PRO A 27 5.02 -1.92 26.14
N GLY A 28 5.73 -2.75 25.40
CA GLY A 28 5.45 -4.19 25.27
C GLY A 28 4.42 -4.55 24.19
N VAL A 29 3.80 -3.56 23.54
CA VAL A 29 2.94 -3.80 22.39
C VAL A 29 3.77 -4.17 21.17
N VAL A 30 3.42 -5.28 20.53
CA VAL A 30 3.89 -5.58 19.17
C VAL A 30 2.92 -4.95 18.20
N TYR A 31 3.42 -4.23 17.20
CA TYR A 31 2.57 -3.63 16.17
C TYR A 31 3.05 -4.00 14.77
N ALA A 32 2.11 -3.98 13.82
CA ALA A 32 2.42 -4.06 12.40
C ALA A 32 1.48 -3.18 11.60
N TYR A 33 2.07 -2.24 10.86
CA TYR A 33 1.43 -1.47 9.82
C TYR A 33 1.73 -2.13 8.47
N ALA A 34 0.69 -2.67 7.81
CA ALA A 34 0.85 -3.29 6.51
C ALA A 34 0.00 -2.58 5.45
N ILE A 35 0.56 -2.40 4.26
CA ILE A 35 -0.13 -1.90 3.06
C ILE A 35 -0.06 -2.98 1.99
N MET A 36 -1.20 -3.32 1.41
CA MET A 36 -1.30 -4.35 0.39
C MET A 36 -2.27 -3.93 -0.71
N ASN A 37 -1.87 -4.05 -1.99
CA ASN A 37 -2.80 -3.88 -3.09
C ASN A 37 -3.78 -5.05 -3.16
N LYS A 38 -5.09 -4.78 -3.18
CA LYS A 38 -6.12 -5.84 -3.18
C LYS A 38 -6.09 -6.72 -4.45
N LYS A 39 -5.51 -6.25 -5.56
CA LYS A 39 -5.36 -7.03 -6.81
C LYS A 39 -4.08 -7.86 -6.84
N ASP A 40 -3.06 -7.48 -6.08
CA ASP A 40 -1.79 -8.20 -6.01
C ASP A 40 -1.26 -8.23 -4.57
N PRO A 41 -1.69 -9.21 -3.75
CA PRO A 41 -1.19 -9.38 -2.39
C PRO A 41 0.34 -9.56 -2.31
N SER A 42 1.01 -9.97 -3.39
CA SER A 42 2.48 -10.12 -3.38
C SER A 42 3.22 -8.80 -3.19
N GLN A 43 2.54 -7.66 -3.37
CA GLN A 43 3.10 -6.33 -3.14
C GLN A 43 2.88 -5.81 -1.71
N MET A 44 2.57 -6.68 -0.75
CA MET A 44 2.45 -6.29 0.65
C MET A 44 3.78 -5.74 1.17
N GLN A 45 3.72 -4.58 1.81
CA GLN A 45 4.80 -4.02 2.62
C GLN A 45 4.35 -4.00 4.08
N ILE A 46 5.23 -4.41 4.99
CA ILE A 46 4.99 -4.40 6.44
C ILE A 46 6.05 -3.55 7.13
N ILE A 47 5.64 -2.67 8.03
CA ILE A 47 6.48 -1.84 8.91
C ILE A 47 6.06 -2.18 10.35
N ASN A 48 7.00 -2.62 11.18
CA ASN A 48 6.70 -3.33 12.43
C ASN A 48 7.86 -3.26 13.42
N ASN A 49 7.61 -3.58 14.68
CA ASN A 49 8.63 -3.69 15.74
C ASN A 49 9.00 -5.14 16.12
N ASN A 50 8.60 -6.14 15.33
CA ASN A 50 8.92 -7.56 15.55
C ASN A 50 9.33 -8.25 14.22
N PRO A 51 10.50 -7.91 13.67
CA PRO A 51 10.93 -8.40 12.35
C PRO A 51 11.08 -9.94 12.34
N ALA A 52 11.44 -10.55 13.47
CA ALA A 52 11.62 -12.00 13.59
C ALA A 52 10.37 -12.78 13.13
N TRP A 53 9.17 -12.26 13.36
CA TRP A 53 7.95 -12.84 12.82
C TRP A 53 7.63 -12.39 11.40
N PHE A 54 7.65 -11.08 11.15
CA PHE A 54 7.13 -10.55 9.88
C PHE A 54 8.03 -10.83 8.68
N ASP A 55 9.32 -11.09 8.88
CA ASP A 55 10.21 -11.60 7.84
C ASP A 55 9.78 -13.03 7.42
N VAL A 56 9.59 -13.92 8.41
CA VAL A 56 9.08 -15.29 8.18
C VAL A 56 7.69 -15.26 7.52
N TYR A 57 6.84 -14.32 7.94
CA TYR A 57 5.50 -14.13 7.39
C TYR A 57 5.53 -13.86 5.88
N LEU A 58 6.38 -12.92 5.45
CA LEU A 58 6.51 -12.55 4.04
C LEU A 58 7.21 -13.65 3.23
N GLU A 59 8.25 -14.29 3.78
CA GLU A 59 8.95 -15.41 3.15
C GLU A 59 8.01 -16.60 2.87
N ARG A 60 7.14 -16.93 3.84
CA ARG A 60 6.16 -18.03 3.73
C ARG A 60 4.90 -17.64 2.97
N LYS A 61 4.83 -16.39 2.48
CA LYS A 61 3.71 -15.85 1.71
C LYS A 61 2.38 -15.93 2.48
N TYR A 62 2.40 -15.64 3.78
CA TYR A 62 1.21 -15.73 4.61
C TYR A 62 0.14 -14.69 4.28
N GLN A 63 0.48 -13.60 3.60
CA GLN A 63 -0.48 -12.59 3.13
C GLN A 63 -1.62 -13.15 2.24
N PHE A 64 -1.45 -14.33 1.64
CA PHE A 64 -2.47 -14.97 0.81
C PHE A 64 -3.45 -15.83 1.60
N ILE A 65 -3.07 -16.26 2.79
CA ILE A 65 -3.84 -17.24 3.58
C ILE A 65 -4.18 -16.72 4.97
N ASP A 66 -3.58 -15.65 5.45
CA ASP A 66 -3.83 -15.11 6.80
C ASP A 66 -5.30 -14.73 6.99
N PRO A 67 -6.03 -15.40 7.90
CA PRO A 67 -7.43 -15.08 8.18
C PRO A 67 -7.64 -13.65 8.70
N VAL A 68 -6.64 -13.07 9.38
CA VAL A 68 -6.69 -11.66 9.83
C VAL A 68 -6.76 -10.75 8.61
N ILE A 69 -5.95 -11.00 7.57
CA ILE A 69 -5.99 -10.22 6.32
C ILE A 69 -7.27 -10.50 5.52
N ILE A 70 -7.68 -11.76 5.42
CA ILE A 70 -8.91 -12.15 4.70
C ILE A 70 -10.14 -11.49 5.31
N ARG A 71 -10.21 -11.40 6.64
CA ARG A 71 -11.26 -10.69 7.36
C ARG A 71 -11.20 -9.18 7.07
N GLY A 72 -10.02 -8.58 7.13
CA GLY A 72 -9.81 -7.17 6.83
C GLY A 72 -10.19 -6.77 5.41
N LEU A 73 -10.17 -7.69 4.45
CA LEU A 73 -10.68 -7.45 3.08
C LEU A 73 -12.21 -7.29 3.03
N ARG A 74 -12.94 -7.71 4.06
CA ARG A 74 -14.40 -7.80 4.09
C ARG A 74 -15.05 -6.90 5.14
N CYS A 75 -14.28 -6.11 5.89
CA CYS A 75 -14.81 -5.25 6.94
C CYS A 75 -14.09 -3.89 7.01
N VAL A 76 -14.77 -2.93 7.64
CA VAL A 76 -14.25 -1.57 7.90
C VAL A 76 -14.10 -1.27 9.38
N GLU A 77 -14.76 -2.06 10.24
CA GLU A 77 -14.59 -1.98 11.68
C GLU A 77 -13.35 -2.74 12.11
N ASP A 78 -12.77 -2.31 13.22
CA ASP A 78 -11.71 -3.05 13.88
C ASP A 78 -12.26 -4.35 14.49
N TYR A 79 -11.41 -5.36 14.57
CA TYR A 79 -11.83 -6.67 15.08
C TYR A 79 -10.72 -7.32 15.90
N PHE A 80 -11.19 -7.99 16.95
CA PHE A 80 -10.37 -8.87 17.76
C PHE A 80 -10.14 -10.18 17.03
N TRP A 81 -8.95 -10.74 17.19
CA TRP A 81 -8.65 -12.08 16.77
C TRP A 81 -7.78 -12.80 17.80
N GLU A 82 -8.06 -14.09 17.92
CA GLU A 82 -7.30 -15.07 18.66
C GLU A 82 -7.44 -16.39 17.90
N ASN A 83 -6.47 -17.30 18.06
CA ASN A 83 -6.46 -18.55 17.30
C ASN A 83 -7.77 -19.34 17.42
N GLU A 84 -8.33 -19.44 18.64
CA GLU A 84 -9.59 -20.18 18.87
C GLU A 84 -10.80 -19.53 18.18
N VAL A 85 -10.86 -18.20 18.17
CA VAL A 85 -11.94 -17.43 17.52
C VAL A 85 -11.88 -17.65 16.00
N ILE A 86 -10.69 -17.60 15.40
CA ILE A 86 -10.52 -17.78 13.95
C ILE A 86 -10.81 -19.22 13.52
N LEU A 87 -10.41 -20.21 14.32
CA LEU A 87 -10.70 -21.63 14.04
C LEU A 87 -12.22 -21.89 14.05
N SER A 88 -12.96 -21.23 14.95
CA SER A 88 -14.43 -21.35 15.00
C SER A 88 -15.16 -20.73 13.80
N GLU A 89 -14.52 -19.82 13.06
CA GLU A 89 -15.04 -19.23 11.82
C GLU A 89 -14.78 -20.10 10.57
N GLY A 90 -14.23 -21.32 10.74
CA GLY A 90 -14.06 -22.30 9.67
C GLY A 90 -12.75 -22.16 8.87
N TYR A 91 -11.82 -21.31 9.30
CA TYR A 91 -10.50 -21.20 8.70
C TYR A 91 -9.57 -22.30 9.25
N ASN A 92 -9.39 -23.40 8.51
CA ASN A 92 -8.50 -24.50 8.91
C ASN A 92 -7.01 -24.20 8.61
N LEU A 93 -6.52 -23.08 9.15
CA LEU A 93 -5.19 -22.54 8.87
C LEU A 93 -4.32 -22.55 10.13
N THR A 94 -4.18 -23.73 10.73
CA THR A 94 -3.42 -23.94 11.97
C THR A 94 -1.94 -23.55 11.83
N ARG A 95 -1.37 -23.60 10.61
CA ARG A 95 0.07 -23.41 10.42
C ARG A 95 0.56 -22.00 10.78
N ILE A 96 -0.12 -20.95 10.32
CA ILE A 96 0.31 -19.57 10.59
C ILE A 96 0.29 -19.27 12.09
N PHE A 97 -0.78 -19.66 12.79
CA PHE A 97 -0.90 -19.44 14.24
C PHE A 97 0.04 -20.31 15.06
N ASN A 98 0.23 -21.58 14.69
CA ASN A 98 1.20 -22.45 15.36
C ASN A 98 2.63 -21.91 15.27
N GLU A 99 2.98 -21.31 14.13
CA GLU A 99 4.28 -20.67 13.95
C GLU A 99 4.36 -19.31 14.65
N SER A 100 3.30 -18.49 14.59
CA SER A 100 3.27 -17.17 15.23
C SER A 100 3.43 -17.25 16.75
N PHE A 101 2.97 -18.34 17.38
CA PHE A 101 3.16 -18.59 18.80
C PHE A 101 4.64 -18.67 19.22
N GLN A 102 5.52 -19.13 18.34
CA GLN A 102 6.96 -19.18 18.62
C GLN A 102 7.57 -17.78 18.72
N TYR A 103 6.86 -16.77 18.18
CA TYR A 103 7.25 -15.37 18.17
C TYR A 103 6.38 -14.51 19.12
N ASN A 104 5.67 -15.13 20.06
CA ASN A 104 4.82 -14.46 21.06
C ASN A 104 3.61 -13.71 20.46
N ILE A 105 3.09 -14.18 19.33
CA ILE A 105 1.93 -13.58 18.64
C ILE A 105 0.74 -14.52 18.77
N TYR A 106 -0.14 -14.21 19.72
CA TYR A 106 -1.27 -15.07 20.11
C TYR A 106 -2.62 -14.47 19.76
N ARG A 107 -2.77 -13.18 20.04
CA ARG A 107 -4.01 -12.42 19.92
C ARG A 107 -3.72 -10.97 19.58
N GLY A 108 -4.69 -10.29 18.99
CA GLY A 108 -4.55 -8.87 18.69
C GLY A 108 -5.86 -8.23 18.25
N GLN A 109 -5.80 -6.91 18.14
CA GLN A 109 -6.82 -6.12 17.48
C GLN A 109 -6.26 -5.59 16.17
N THR A 110 -7.00 -5.79 15.08
CA THR A 110 -6.62 -5.23 13.78
C THR A 110 -7.60 -4.16 13.35
N PHE A 111 -7.05 -3.02 12.94
CA PHE A 111 -7.76 -1.85 12.42
C PHE A 111 -7.59 -1.82 10.90
N PRO A 112 -8.62 -2.16 10.11
CA PRO A 112 -8.55 -2.08 8.66
C PRO A 112 -8.83 -0.65 8.17
N LEU A 113 -8.14 -0.26 7.10
CA LEU A 113 -8.40 0.96 6.35
C LEU A 113 -8.33 0.64 4.85
N HIS A 114 -9.27 1.19 4.08
CA HIS A 114 -9.28 1.06 2.63
C HIS A 114 -9.04 2.43 2.00
N ASP A 115 -8.05 2.51 1.12
CA ASP A 115 -7.71 3.77 0.44
C ASP A 115 -8.32 3.84 -0.97
N TYR A 116 -8.18 5.01 -1.60
CA TYR A 116 -8.65 5.28 -2.95
C TYR A 116 -7.78 4.60 -4.04
N LEU A 117 -6.63 4.03 -3.68
CA LEU A 117 -5.71 3.34 -4.59
C LEU A 117 -5.96 1.83 -4.65
N ASN A 118 -7.09 1.38 -4.09
CA ASN A 118 -7.48 -0.03 -4.00
C ASN A 118 -6.49 -0.86 -3.16
N ASN A 119 -5.94 -0.26 -2.11
CA ASN A 119 -5.18 -0.98 -1.10
C ASN A 119 -6.05 -1.33 0.12
N LEU A 120 -5.70 -2.44 0.75
CA LEU A 120 -6.00 -2.71 2.15
C LEU A 120 -4.79 -2.26 2.97
N VAL A 121 -5.05 -1.46 3.99
CA VAL A 121 -4.10 -1.06 5.00
C VAL A 121 -4.58 -1.65 6.31
N VAL A 122 -3.68 -2.21 7.09
CA VAL A 122 -3.99 -2.71 8.41
C VAL A 122 -2.99 -2.18 9.42
N LEU A 123 -3.49 -1.76 10.57
CA LEU A 123 -2.69 -1.64 11.78
C LEU A 123 -3.10 -2.77 12.72
N SER A 124 -2.21 -3.73 12.93
CA SER A 124 -2.40 -4.81 13.90
C SER A 124 -1.67 -4.46 15.18
N VAL A 125 -2.41 -4.36 16.28
CA VAL A 125 -1.91 -4.18 17.64
C VAL A 125 -2.01 -5.53 18.34
N ILE A 126 -0.86 -6.12 18.64
CA ILE A 126 -0.73 -7.50 19.09
C ILE A 126 -0.34 -7.51 20.56
N GLY A 127 -1.14 -8.21 21.35
CA GLY A 127 -0.85 -8.45 22.77
C GLY A 127 0.07 -9.64 22.93
N THR A 128 1.16 -9.46 23.67
CA THR A 128 2.03 -10.56 24.11
C THR A 128 1.44 -11.24 25.34
N LYS A 129 1.81 -12.49 25.61
CA LYS A 129 1.29 -13.30 26.72
C LYS A 129 1.35 -12.61 28.10
N ASP A 130 2.36 -11.76 28.31
CA ASP A 130 2.64 -11.10 29.59
C ASP A 130 2.05 -9.67 29.68
N PHE A 131 1.35 -9.19 28.65
CA PHE A 131 0.85 -7.82 28.59
C PHE A 131 -0.67 -7.79 28.34
N ASP A 132 -1.43 -7.46 29.39
CA ASP A 132 -2.88 -7.26 29.30
C ASP A 132 -3.18 -5.80 28.98
N PHE A 133 -3.12 -5.48 27.69
CA PHE A 133 -3.39 -4.16 27.18
C PHE A 133 -4.88 -3.98 26.88
N ASP A 134 -5.52 -3.05 27.57
CA ASP A 134 -6.93 -2.70 27.33
C ASP A 134 -7.04 -1.87 26.04
N ILE A 135 -7.12 -2.57 24.91
CA ILE A 135 -7.23 -1.98 23.59
C ILE A 135 -8.47 -1.08 23.51
N ASP A 136 -9.58 -1.48 24.13
CA ASP A 136 -10.86 -0.76 24.04
C ASP A 136 -10.74 0.68 24.53
N LYS A 137 -9.95 0.95 25.57
CA LYS A 137 -9.67 2.31 26.05
C LYS A 137 -8.91 3.19 25.05
N HIS A 138 -8.19 2.58 24.11
CA HIS A 138 -7.30 3.28 23.17
C HIS A 138 -7.74 3.16 21.70
N ARG A 139 -8.81 2.42 21.40
CA ARG A 139 -9.32 2.17 20.03
C ARG A 139 -9.41 3.43 19.17
N SER A 140 -10.05 4.48 19.67
CA SER A 140 -10.20 5.74 18.92
C SER A 140 -8.85 6.40 18.60
N LYS A 141 -7.85 6.28 19.50
CA LYS A 141 -6.51 6.81 19.26
C LYS A 141 -5.81 6.03 18.15
N PHE A 142 -5.89 4.71 18.16
CA PHE A 142 -5.29 3.87 17.12
C PHE A 142 -5.94 4.08 15.75
N MET A 143 -7.27 4.16 15.70
CA MET A 143 -7.98 4.40 14.45
C MET A 143 -7.61 5.77 13.87
N SER A 144 -7.62 6.82 14.70
CA SER A 144 -7.22 8.17 14.30
C SER A 144 -5.77 8.21 13.82
N PHE A 145 -4.86 7.57 14.57
CA PHE A 145 -3.45 7.47 14.20
C PHE A 145 -3.25 6.75 12.86
N LEU A 146 -3.90 5.61 12.64
CA LEU A 146 -3.82 4.86 11.37
C LEU A 146 -4.24 5.74 10.19
N ILE A 147 -5.33 6.49 10.30
CA ILE A 147 -5.81 7.39 9.24
C ILE A 147 -4.75 8.47 8.94
N HIS A 148 -4.23 9.13 9.97
CA HIS A 148 -3.24 10.20 9.81
C HIS A 148 -1.92 9.68 9.25
N LEU A 149 -1.41 8.58 9.80
CA LEU A 149 -0.20 7.92 9.33
C LEU A 149 -0.34 7.51 7.87
N HIS A 150 -1.45 6.87 7.50
CA HIS A 150 -1.65 6.42 6.12
C HIS A 150 -1.79 7.60 5.15
N GLN A 151 -2.49 8.69 5.52
CA GLN A 151 -2.52 9.89 4.69
C GLN A 151 -1.12 10.49 4.48
N LYS A 152 -0.27 10.49 5.51
CA LYS A 152 1.14 10.91 5.40
C LYS A 152 1.92 9.98 4.47
N THR A 153 1.75 8.67 4.59
CA THR A 153 2.35 7.67 3.70
C THR A 153 1.98 7.92 2.24
N LEU A 154 0.69 8.14 1.95
CA LEU A 154 0.21 8.45 0.61
C LEU A 154 0.86 9.71 0.03
N ASN A 155 0.98 10.78 0.84
CA ASN A 155 1.62 12.03 0.43
C ASN A 155 3.12 11.82 0.10
N LEU A 156 3.85 11.12 0.97
CA LEU A 156 5.28 10.85 0.77
C LEU A 156 5.54 10.04 -0.50
N TYR A 157 4.75 8.97 -0.72
CA TYR A 157 4.89 8.15 -1.91
C TYR A 157 4.43 8.87 -3.19
N SER A 158 3.36 9.66 -3.13
CA SER A 158 2.93 10.48 -4.27
C SER A 158 4.04 11.44 -4.71
N GLN A 159 4.66 12.17 -3.78
CA GLN A 159 5.78 13.07 -4.06
C GLN A 159 7.01 12.33 -4.62
N HIS A 160 7.31 11.15 -4.07
CA HIS A 160 8.41 10.31 -4.55
C HIS A 160 8.18 9.84 -5.99
N GLN A 161 6.93 9.47 -6.31
CA GLN A 161 6.58 9.08 -7.65
C GLN A 161 6.60 10.24 -8.63
N GLN A 162 6.10 11.41 -8.24
CA GLN A 162 6.23 12.62 -9.07
C GLN A 162 7.70 12.91 -9.40
N LYS A 163 8.62 12.73 -8.43
CA LYS A 163 10.07 12.85 -8.66
C LYS A 163 10.63 11.77 -9.59
N LYS A 164 10.25 10.50 -9.39
CA LYS A 164 10.64 9.40 -10.31
C LYS A 164 10.11 9.62 -11.73
N ASN A 165 8.92 10.21 -11.85
CA ASN A 165 8.18 10.44 -13.09
C ASN A 165 8.59 11.74 -13.81
N ALA A 166 9.62 12.43 -13.32
CA ALA A 166 10.15 13.67 -13.90
C ALA A 166 10.82 13.48 -15.28
N PHE A 167 11.01 12.25 -15.76
CA PHE A 167 11.62 11.97 -17.07
C PHE A 167 10.73 12.37 -18.26
N LEU A 168 9.40 12.36 -18.09
CA LEU A 168 8.49 12.99 -19.04
C LEU A 168 8.46 14.50 -18.77
N SER A 169 8.51 15.30 -19.83
CA SER A 169 8.27 16.74 -19.73
C SER A 169 6.80 17.01 -19.36
N PRO A 170 6.48 18.18 -18.80
CA PRO A 170 5.09 18.55 -18.50
C PRO A 170 4.15 18.42 -19.71
N ARG A 171 4.64 18.78 -20.91
CA ARG A 171 3.87 18.69 -22.15
C ARG A 171 3.62 17.24 -22.57
N GLU A 172 4.61 16.38 -22.43
CA GLU A 172 4.50 14.95 -22.72
C GLU A 172 3.49 14.25 -21.80
N ARG A 173 3.50 14.56 -20.49
CA ARG A 173 2.50 14.07 -19.54
C ARG A 173 1.09 14.53 -19.91
N GLN A 174 0.92 15.82 -20.19
CA GLN A 174 -0.37 16.39 -20.55
C GLN A 174 -0.96 15.74 -21.82
N ILE A 175 -0.12 15.50 -22.83
CA ILE A 175 -0.55 14.81 -24.05
C ILE A 175 -0.89 13.34 -23.76
N LEU A 176 -0.04 12.62 -23.05
CA LEU A 176 -0.30 11.21 -22.68
C LEU A 176 -1.62 11.06 -21.91
N LYS A 177 -1.93 12.01 -21.01
CA LYS A 177 -3.19 12.08 -20.27
C LYS A 177 -4.41 12.27 -21.18
N TRP A 178 -4.37 13.26 -22.09
CA TRP A 178 -5.50 13.43 -23.00
C TRP A 178 -5.71 12.23 -23.93
N VAL A 179 -4.62 11.60 -24.38
CA VAL A 179 -4.71 10.37 -25.17
C VAL A 179 -5.31 9.23 -24.34
N SER A 180 -4.96 9.10 -23.05
CA SER A 180 -5.58 8.10 -22.17
C SER A 180 -7.06 8.35 -21.92
N ASP A 181 -7.48 9.61 -21.91
CA ASP A 181 -8.88 10.03 -21.77
C ASP A 181 -9.67 9.91 -23.10
N GLY A 182 -9.06 9.31 -24.13
CA GLY A 182 -9.70 8.98 -25.41
C GLY A 182 -9.70 10.10 -26.44
N LYS A 183 -8.97 11.20 -26.23
CA LYS A 183 -8.87 12.29 -27.21
C LYS A 183 -7.97 11.94 -28.37
N THR A 184 -8.39 12.31 -29.57
CA THR A 184 -7.59 12.24 -30.80
C THR A 184 -6.51 13.32 -30.80
N TYR A 185 -5.44 13.13 -31.58
CA TYR A 185 -4.38 14.14 -31.66
C TYR A 185 -4.87 15.49 -32.19
N ALA A 186 -5.90 15.50 -33.04
CA ALA A 186 -6.52 16.73 -33.52
C ALA A 186 -7.27 17.47 -32.40
N GLU A 187 -8.05 16.75 -31.58
CA GLU A 187 -8.71 17.35 -30.42
C GLU A 187 -7.69 17.87 -29.40
N ILE A 188 -6.61 17.12 -29.15
CA ILE A 188 -5.54 17.53 -28.24
C ILE A 188 -4.83 18.78 -28.76
N ALA A 189 -4.61 18.86 -30.07
CA ALA A 189 -4.02 20.03 -30.72
C ALA A 189 -4.88 21.29 -30.47
N ILE A 190 -6.20 21.16 -30.58
CA ILE A 190 -7.16 22.22 -30.27
C ILE A 190 -7.11 22.57 -28.77
N ILE A 191 -7.22 21.58 -27.88
CA ILE A 191 -7.22 21.78 -26.41
C ILE A 191 -5.95 22.51 -25.94
N LEU A 192 -4.79 22.15 -26.51
CA LEU A 192 -3.49 22.69 -26.10
C LEU A 192 -3.02 23.88 -26.95
N SER A 193 -3.81 24.31 -27.94
CA SER A 193 -3.47 25.38 -28.89
C SER A 193 -2.10 25.18 -29.56
N ILE A 194 -1.83 23.96 -30.04
CA ILE A 194 -0.61 23.58 -30.78
C ILE A 194 -0.97 22.83 -32.07
N ALA A 195 -0.02 22.65 -32.98
CA ALA A 195 -0.26 21.87 -34.19
C ALA A 195 -0.36 20.35 -33.89
N GLU A 196 -1.20 19.62 -34.63
CA GLU A 196 -1.32 18.15 -34.50
C GLU A 196 0.02 17.43 -34.68
N ARG A 197 0.87 17.92 -35.59
CA ARG A 197 2.24 17.41 -35.77
C ARG A 197 3.08 17.50 -34.48
N THR A 198 2.86 18.54 -33.68
CA THR A 198 3.55 18.75 -32.40
C THR A 198 3.04 17.76 -31.35
N VAL A 199 1.73 17.46 -31.35
CA VAL A 199 1.16 16.40 -30.51
C VAL A 199 1.79 15.04 -30.86
N LYS A 200 1.87 14.69 -32.16
CA LYS A 200 2.53 13.48 -32.65
C LYS A 200 3.99 13.40 -32.22
N PHE A 201 4.73 14.51 -32.33
CA PHE A 201 6.13 14.60 -31.91
C PHE A 201 6.31 14.28 -30.41
N HIS A 202 5.54 14.94 -29.53
CA HIS A 202 5.61 14.68 -28.10
C HIS A 202 5.17 13.25 -27.75
N MET A 203 4.13 12.71 -28.40
CA MET A 203 3.72 11.33 -28.17
C MET A 203 4.79 10.33 -28.65
N GLY A 204 5.52 10.65 -29.72
CA GLY A 204 6.72 9.92 -30.14
C GLY A 204 7.81 9.90 -29.07
N ASN A 205 8.07 11.04 -28.44
CA ASN A 205 9.03 11.11 -27.33
C ASN A 205 8.55 10.34 -26.09
N VAL A 206 7.25 10.38 -25.77
CA VAL A 206 6.67 9.56 -24.70
C VAL A 206 6.93 8.08 -24.96
N MET A 207 6.59 7.59 -26.16
CA MET A 207 6.83 6.19 -26.54
C MET A 207 8.31 5.81 -26.44
N LYS A 208 9.20 6.68 -26.92
CA LYS A 208 10.66 6.48 -26.83
C LYS A 208 11.15 6.42 -25.38
N LYS A 209 10.71 7.35 -24.54
CA LYS A 209 11.09 7.41 -23.11
C LYS A 209 10.54 6.23 -22.30
N LEU A 210 9.37 5.73 -22.68
CA LEU A 210 8.73 4.56 -22.08
C LEU A 210 9.21 3.23 -22.66
N GLY A 211 10.04 3.24 -23.72
CA GLY A 211 10.54 2.02 -24.36
C GLY A 211 9.45 1.19 -25.06
N VAL A 212 8.38 1.84 -25.54
CA VAL A 212 7.24 1.16 -26.17
C VAL A 212 7.04 1.62 -27.62
N ASN A 213 6.44 0.76 -28.43
CA ASN A 213 6.31 0.99 -29.88
C ASN A 213 4.96 1.56 -30.32
N ASN A 214 3.98 1.69 -29.40
CA ASN A 214 2.67 2.22 -29.75
C ASN A 214 2.00 2.97 -28.59
N ALA A 215 1.07 3.85 -28.95
CA ALA A 215 0.37 4.71 -28.01
C ALA A 215 -0.48 3.93 -27.00
N ARG A 216 -1.12 2.83 -27.38
CA ARG A 216 -1.91 2.01 -26.44
C ARG A 216 -1.05 1.40 -25.35
N HIS A 217 0.13 0.90 -25.71
CA HIS A 217 1.09 0.37 -24.75
C HIS A 217 1.65 1.49 -23.86
N ALA A 218 1.91 2.68 -24.42
CA ALA A 218 2.30 3.86 -23.66
C ALA A 218 1.22 4.29 -22.64
N ILE A 219 -0.06 4.24 -23.01
CA ILE A 219 -1.18 4.53 -22.09
C ILE A 219 -1.22 3.50 -20.98
N LYS A 220 -1.15 2.21 -21.31
CA LYS A 220 -1.18 1.12 -20.32
C LYS A 220 -0.02 1.27 -19.32
N LEU A 221 1.20 1.38 -19.83
CA LEU A 221 2.39 1.53 -18.99
C LEU A 221 2.37 2.86 -18.23
N GLY A 222 1.86 3.93 -18.85
CA GLY A 222 1.65 5.22 -18.21
C GLY A 222 0.67 5.14 -17.04
N ALA A 223 -0.39 4.34 -17.15
CA ALA A 223 -1.31 4.09 -16.04
C ALA A 223 -0.64 3.28 -14.92
N GLU A 224 0.09 2.22 -15.27
CA GLU A 224 0.83 1.36 -14.32
C GLU A 224 1.89 2.15 -13.54
N LEU A 225 2.60 3.05 -14.22
CA LEU A 225 3.61 3.95 -13.64
C LEU A 225 3.02 5.23 -13.02
N ARG A 226 1.68 5.36 -13.01
CA ARG A 226 0.95 6.55 -12.53
C ARG A 226 1.44 7.88 -13.12
N LEU A 227 1.72 7.87 -14.42
CA LEU A 227 2.09 9.05 -15.21
C LEU A 227 0.86 9.84 -15.71
N LEU A 228 -0.34 9.33 -15.46
CA LEU A 228 -1.61 9.90 -15.94
C LEU A 228 -2.37 10.70 -14.86
N GLU A 229 -1.84 10.77 -13.65
CA GLU A 229 -2.43 11.52 -12.53
C GLU A 229 -1.70 12.86 -12.36
N ASN A 230 -2.45 13.91 -11.98
CA ASN A 230 -1.93 15.26 -11.74
C ASN A 230 -1.31 15.37 -10.35
#